data_AF-A0A8H5S3Z9-F1
#
_entry.id   AF-A0A8H5S3Z9-F1
#
_cell.length_a   1.000
_cell.length_b   1.000
_cell.length_c   1.000
_cell.angle_alpha   90.00
_cell.angle_beta   90.00
_cell.angle_gamma   90.00
#
_symmetry.space_group_name_H-M   'P 1'
#
loop_
_entity.id
_entity.type
_entity.pdbx_description
1 polymer ?
#
loop_
_entity_poly.entity_id
_entity_poly.type
_entity_poly.pdbx_seq_one_letter_code
_entity_poly.pdbx_strand_id
1 'polypeptide(L)'
;MENKFVHPKSPPDSAKFSKAAAEKAPTKKRKTTKGAVPNPSPDDAQFDDEGEQEKTPRPLRSVHPPAIHHQTMALSSHGLETRARSDPSGLPRSLAAMRTKLLQFSRGRGILGENGLDSIQDETAARALHPDMAAIYEDKEFCCSACRDELGLTPSPEDVVYILESAGDCLSVGRSEAAWNHEVHFPLLCLALRNRSKGAFQRLINVTSCSSASVIPDYRIRFTPDQKIDFCVYLDPHHDPNDTKISSTVDTIRASLPALSINPTDDLSLLSNPIAIPIETKRPGEGLDTANLQVAAFLTAHLTLLQRLVDTGASVPVQDEDKPPSVDDLGFLPGLIVQGNTWNFIAASRQYSRTVIWAETSLGSTGDMFGIYQIVASLQLLRQWINTTYWPWLRRVTQRAATAIQLRDDPAG
;
A
#
# COMPACT_ATOMS: atom_id res chain seq x y z
N MET A 1 -53.46 8.36 26.74
CA MET A 1 -53.21 7.61 25.49
C MET A 1 -51.76 7.17 25.52
N GLU A 2 -51.52 5.97 26.04
CA GLU A 2 -50.19 5.37 26.21
C GLU A 2 -50.11 4.15 25.29
N ASN A 3 -49.15 4.14 24.36
CA ASN A 3 -48.87 2.98 23.50
C ASN A 3 -47.66 2.23 24.06
N LYS A 4 -47.91 1.03 24.59
CA LYS A 4 -46.88 0.08 25.06
C LYS A 4 -46.33 -0.72 23.87
N PHE A 5 -45.02 -0.65 23.67
CA PHE A 5 -44.26 -1.53 22.78
C PHE A 5 -44.16 -2.95 23.38
N VAL A 6 -44.41 -3.99 22.57
CA VAL A 6 -44.31 -5.40 22.94
C VAL A 6 -43.13 -6.03 22.20
N HIS A 7 -42.19 -6.64 22.95
CA HIS A 7 -41.07 -7.40 22.40
C HIS A 7 -41.50 -8.79 21.89
N PRO A 8 -40.91 -9.31 20.79
CA PRO A 8 -41.16 -10.68 20.34
C PRO A 8 -40.39 -11.72 21.16
N LYS A 9 -41.06 -12.84 21.47
CA LYS A 9 -40.57 -13.98 22.25
C LYS A 9 -39.77 -14.96 21.38
N SER A 10 -38.68 -15.50 21.92
CA SER A 10 -37.91 -16.63 21.38
C SER A 10 -38.73 -17.93 21.38
N PRO A 11 -38.57 -18.83 20.39
CA PRO A 11 -39.21 -20.15 20.42
C PRO A 11 -38.39 -21.18 21.23
N PRO A 12 -39.05 -22.22 21.80
CA PRO A 12 -38.43 -23.19 22.69
C PRO A 12 -37.90 -24.44 21.98
N ASP A 13 -36.89 -25.06 22.61
CA ASP A 13 -36.39 -26.40 22.32
C ASP A 13 -37.39 -27.49 22.75
N SER A 14 -37.55 -28.54 21.93
CA SER A 14 -37.97 -29.87 22.41
C SER A 14 -37.59 -30.98 21.41
N ALA A 15 -37.43 -32.19 21.94
CA ALA A 15 -36.51 -33.23 21.48
C ALA A 15 -37.14 -34.40 20.68
N LYS A 16 -36.24 -35.11 19.96
CA LYS A 16 -36.21 -36.56 19.63
C LYS A 16 -37.40 -37.22 18.93
N PHE A 17 -37.19 -37.68 17.69
CA PHE A 17 -37.57 -39.03 17.23
C PHE A 17 -36.63 -39.52 16.12
N SER A 18 -36.61 -40.84 15.96
CA SER A 18 -35.53 -41.71 15.49
C SER A 18 -35.58 -42.19 14.03
N LYS A 19 -34.44 -42.76 13.59
CA LYS A 19 -34.19 -43.83 12.57
C LYS A 19 -33.77 -43.43 11.14
N ALA A 20 -32.45 -43.61 10.91
CA ALA A 20 -31.82 -44.55 9.96
C ALA A 20 -32.19 -44.53 8.47
N ALA A 21 -31.23 -44.13 7.63
CA ALA A 21 -30.69 -44.92 6.52
C ALA A 21 -29.42 -44.25 5.97
N ALA A 22 -28.27 -44.92 6.12
CA ALA A 22 -27.02 -44.55 5.48
C ALA A 22 -26.83 -45.43 4.26
N GLU A 23 -26.65 -44.82 3.09
CA GLU A 23 -26.32 -45.51 1.84
C GLU A 23 -24.90 -45.17 1.40
N LYS A 24 -24.26 -46.18 0.84
CA LYS A 24 -22.82 -46.47 0.88
C LYS A 24 -22.08 -45.96 -0.36
N ALA A 25 -20.88 -45.42 -0.13
CA ALA A 25 -19.82 -45.35 -1.13
C ALA A 25 -19.22 -46.74 -1.42
N PRO A 26 -18.77 -47.04 -2.66
CA PRO A 26 -18.20 -48.34 -2.99
C PRO A 26 -16.70 -48.42 -2.67
N THR A 27 -16.34 -49.58 -2.13
CA THR A 27 -15.01 -50.06 -1.74
C THR A 27 -14.20 -50.59 -2.92
N LYS A 28 -12.86 -50.41 -2.92
CA LYS A 28 -11.93 -51.40 -3.48
C LYS A 28 -10.61 -51.53 -2.69
N LYS A 29 -10.55 -52.68 -1.99
CA LYS A 29 -9.45 -53.65 -1.83
C LYS A 29 -8.14 -53.26 -1.12
N ARG A 30 -8.03 -53.85 0.07
CA ARG A 30 -6.86 -54.11 0.91
C ARG A 30 -6.05 -55.29 0.36
N LYS A 31 -4.72 -55.20 0.32
CA LYS A 31 -3.81 -56.35 0.25
C LYS A 31 -2.86 -56.27 1.46
N THR A 32 -2.96 -57.23 2.36
CA THR A 32 -2.13 -57.38 3.56
C THR A 32 -0.99 -58.36 3.31
N THR A 33 0.22 -58.03 3.75
CA THR A 33 1.19 -59.00 4.27
C THR A 33 1.98 -58.36 5.42
N LYS A 34 2.16 -59.15 6.47
CA LYS A 34 2.74 -58.82 7.79
C LYS A 34 4.28 -58.75 7.75
N GLY A 35 4.89 -58.04 8.71
CA GLY A 35 6.17 -58.45 9.31
C GLY A 35 7.10 -57.34 9.80
N ALA A 36 7.05 -57.05 11.11
CA ALA A 36 8.10 -56.64 12.07
C ALA A 36 9.27 -55.67 11.70
N VAL A 37 9.47 -54.70 12.60
CA VAL A 37 10.53 -53.68 12.78
C VAL A 37 11.73 -54.33 13.55
N PRO A 38 13.04 -53.93 13.48
CA PRO A 38 13.54 -52.56 13.69
C PRO A 38 14.78 -52.05 12.91
N ASN A 39 14.97 -50.71 12.99
CA ASN A 39 16.10 -49.89 12.52
C ASN A 39 17.50 -50.45 12.86
N PRO A 40 18.52 -50.09 12.05
CA PRO A 40 19.45 -49.00 12.45
C PRO A 40 19.88 -48.06 11.29
N SER A 41 20.36 -46.86 11.65
CA SER A 41 21.08 -45.90 10.78
C SER A 41 22.59 -46.22 10.71
N PRO A 42 23.45 -45.36 10.12
CA PRO A 42 23.61 -44.96 8.72
C PRO A 42 25.03 -45.35 8.18
N ASP A 43 25.28 -45.24 6.88
CA ASP A 43 26.53 -44.74 6.24
C ASP A 43 26.76 -45.30 4.83
N ASP A 44 27.07 -44.37 3.92
CA ASP A 44 27.93 -44.41 2.74
C ASP A 44 28.08 -45.71 1.91
N ALA A 45 27.63 -45.65 0.66
CA ALA A 45 28.50 -45.95 -0.51
C ALA A 45 27.83 -45.59 -1.85
N GLN A 46 28.65 -44.94 -2.66
CA GLN A 46 28.52 -44.44 -4.02
C GLN A 46 28.26 -45.47 -5.16
N PHE A 47 27.77 -44.90 -6.27
CA PHE A 47 27.99 -45.17 -7.72
C PHE A 47 27.01 -46.06 -8.54
N ASP A 48 26.41 -45.39 -9.54
CA ASP A 48 26.00 -45.71 -10.94
C ASP A 48 25.21 -47.02 -11.23
N ASP A 49 24.22 -47.10 -12.12
CA ASP A 49 24.09 -46.52 -13.47
C ASP A 49 22.66 -46.69 -14.02
N GLU A 50 22.33 -45.83 -14.99
CA GLU A 50 21.33 -45.89 -16.06
C GLU A 50 19.87 -46.40 -15.89
N GLY A 51 18.95 -45.52 -16.29
CA GLY A 51 17.54 -45.81 -16.52
C GLY A 51 16.79 -44.60 -17.07
N GLU A 52 16.91 -44.39 -18.40
CA GLU A 52 16.18 -43.37 -19.16
C GLU A 52 14.66 -43.46 -18.95
N GLN A 53 14.04 -42.39 -18.44
CA GLN A 53 12.63 -42.08 -18.74
C GLN A 53 12.43 -40.59 -19.01
N GLU A 54 11.82 -40.39 -20.18
CA GLU A 54 11.55 -39.19 -20.95
C GLU A 54 10.84 -38.08 -20.13
N LYS A 55 11.55 -36.99 -19.86
CA LYS A 55 11.01 -35.78 -19.24
C LYS A 55 10.35 -34.90 -20.31
N THR A 56 9.04 -34.71 -20.20
CA THR A 56 8.35 -33.59 -20.84
C THR A 56 8.83 -32.27 -20.19
N PRO A 57 9.34 -31.29 -20.95
CA PRO A 57 9.85 -30.05 -20.36
C PRO A 57 8.69 -29.14 -19.96
N ARG A 58 8.58 -28.86 -18.65
CA ARG A 58 7.82 -27.71 -18.13
C ARG A 58 8.57 -26.42 -18.55
N PRO A 59 7.86 -25.34 -18.91
CA PRO A 59 8.53 -24.11 -19.33
C PRO A 59 9.30 -23.52 -18.14
N LEU A 60 10.61 -23.37 -18.34
CA LEU A 60 11.49 -22.62 -17.45
C LEU A 60 10.99 -21.18 -17.39
N ARG A 61 10.45 -20.79 -16.23
CA ARG A 61 10.18 -19.40 -15.90
C ARG A 61 11.53 -18.70 -15.84
N SER A 62 11.87 -17.91 -16.86
CA SER A 62 13.08 -17.08 -16.85
C SER A 62 12.96 -16.05 -15.74
N VAL A 63 13.54 -16.35 -14.57
CA VAL A 63 13.68 -15.38 -13.48
C VAL A 63 15.04 -14.71 -13.69
N HIS A 64 15.06 -13.61 -14.44
CA HIS A 64 16.27 -12.80 -14.53
C HIS A 64 16.54 -12.14 -13.16
N PRO A 65 17.81 -12.05 -12.71
CA PRO A 65 18.15 -11.38 -11.46
C PRO A 65 17.70 -9.90 -11.42
N PRO A 66 17.38 -9.33 -10.24
CA PRO A 66 17.05 -7.91 -10.10
C PRO A 66 18.10 -6.98 -10.74
N ALA A 67 19.39 -7.34 -10.67
CA ALA A 67 20.48 -6.59 -11.28
C ALA A 67 20.33 -6.39 -12.80
N ILE A 68 19.84 -7.41 -13.54
CA ILE A 68 19.62 -7.32 -14.99
C ILE A 68 18.45 -6.38 -15.28
N HIS A 69 17.42 -6.39 -14.44
CA HIS A 69 16.29 -5.48 -14.55
C HIS A 69 16.69 -4.03 -14.25
N HIS A 70 17.54 -3.80 -13.25
CA HIS A 70 18.08 -2.46 -12.96
C HIS A 70 18.87 -1.93 -14.16
N GLN A 71 19.73 -2.75 -14.78
CA GLN A 71 20.47 -2.36 -15.98
C GLN A 71 19.56 -2.11 -17.19
N THR A 72 18.55 -2.95 -17.38
CA THR A 72 17.55 -2.77 -18.46
C THR A 72 16.74 -1.49 -18.26
N MET A 73 16.36 -1.19 -17.01
CA MET A 73 15.66 0.04 -16.66
C MET A 73 16.57 1.28 -16.79
N ALA A 74 17.86 1.18 -16.49
CA ALA A 74 18.82 2.28 -16.64
C ALA A 74 19.12 2.62 -18.10
N LEU A 75 19.05 1.65 -19.02
CA LEU A 75 19.32 1.80 -20.45
C LEU A 75 18.11 2.25 -21.30
N SER A 76 16.92 2.34 -20.69
CA SER A 76 15.71 2.86 -21.34
C SER A 76 15.85 4.36 -21.67
N SER A 77 15.20 4.85 -22.73
CA SER A 77 15.11 6.29 -23.05
C SER A 77 14.47 7.12 -21.92
N HIS A 78 13.76 6.46 -21.00
CA HIS A 78 13.21 7.00 -19.75
C HIS A 78 13.96 6.47 -18.50
N GLY A 79 15.29 6.28 -18.63
CA GLY A 79 16.13 5.53 -17.70
C GLY A 79 15.84 5.77 -16.21
N LEU A 80 15.78 4.66 -15.46
CA LEU A 80 15.63 4.67 -14.00
C LEU A 80 17.00 4.89 -13.35
N GLU A 81 17.13 5.94 -12.56
CA GLU A 81 18.32 6.17 -11.75
C GLU A 81 17.96 6.08 -10.27
N THR A 82 18.60 5.17 -9.54
CA THR A 82 18.48 5.10 -8.09
C THR A 82 19.53 5.99 -7.46
N ARG A 83 19.11 6.99 -6.68
CA ARG A 83 20.00 7.86 -5.92
C ARG A 83 19.80 7.70 -4.43
N ALA A 84 20.91 7.68 -3.70
CA ALA A 84 20.87 7.75 -2.26
C ALA A 84 20.30 9.11 -1.83
N ARG A 85 19.37 9.11 -0.86
CA ARG A 85 18.84 10.36 -0.30
C ARG A 85 19.89 11.18 0.44
N SER A 86 21.03 10.61 0.80
CA SER A 86 22.15 11.32 1.42
C SER A 86 22.79 12.34 0.47
N ASP A 87 22.64 12.18 -0.85
CA ASP A 87 23.06 13.17 -1.82
C ASP A 87 21.97 14.24 -1.99
N PRO A 88 22.19 15.50 -1.57
CA PRO A 88 21.22 16.57 -1.75
C PRO A 88 21.12 17.02 -3.22
N SER A 89 22.03 16.59 -4.10
CA SER A 89 22.08 17.03 -5.48
C SER A 89 20.81 16.60 -6.25
N GLY A 90 20.07 17.59 -6.75
CA GLY A 90 18.84 17.38 -7.51
C GLY A 90 17.63 16.93 -6.68
N LEU A 91 17.69 16.94 -5.33
CA LEU A 91 16.55 16.59 -4.48
C LEU A 91 15.46 17.68 -4.58
N PRO A 92 14.22 17.36 -5.02
CA PRO A 92 13.14 18.33 -5.09
C PRO A 92 12.86 18.97 -3.73
N ARG A 93 12.60 20.29 -3.70
CA ARG A 93 12.36 21.04 -2.44
C ARG A 93 11.21 20.46 -1.62
N SER A 94 10.12 20.06 -2.27
CA SER A 94 8.97 19.41 -1.62
C SER A 94 9.34 18.06 -0.99
N LEU A 95 10.17 17.27 -1.67
CA LEU A 95 10.67 15.99 -1.15
C LEU A 95 11.65 16.21 0.01
N ALA A 96 12.50 17.24 -0.04
CA ALA A 96 13.40 17.60 1.06
C ALA A 96 12.62 18.02 2.32
N ALA A 97 11.54 18.79 2.16
CA ALA A 97 10.65 19.17 3.25
C ALA A 97 9.93 17.95 3.85
N MET A 98 9.38 17.08 3.00
CA MET A 98 8.76 15.81 3.41
C MET A 98 9.75 14.95 4.21
N ARG A 99 10.96 14.74 3.68
CA ARG A 99 12.02 13.97 4.34
C ARG A 99 12.38 14.56 5.71
N THR A 100 12.46 15.88 5.82
CA THR A 100 12.77 16.54 7.09
C THR A 100 11.75 16.19 8.16
N LYS A 101 10.45 16.21 7.82
CA LYS A 101 9.37 15.84 8.74
C LYS A 101 9.39 14.34 9.07
N LEU A 102 9.56 13.47 8.07
CA LEU A 102 9.68 12.02 8.29
C LEU A 102 10.87 11.67 9.22
N LEU A 103 12.00 12.37 9.09
CA LEU A 103 13.15 12.20 9.98
C LEU A 103 12.91 12.72 11.41
N GLN A 104 12.01 13.69 11.62
CA GLN A 104 11.61 14.06 12.98
C GLN A 104 10.79 12.92 13.59
N PHE A 105 9.82 12.37 12.84
CA PHE A 105 9.02 11.24 13.31
C PHE A 105 9.86 10.01 13.58
N SER A 106 10.80 9.64 12.71
CA SER A 106 11.67 8.47 12.93
C SER A 106 12.57 8.59 14.17
N ARG A 107 12.78 9.81 14.67
CA ARG A 107 13.47 10.08 15.94
C ARG A 107 12.54 10.08 17.13
N GLY A 108 11.23 10.04 16.91
CA GLY A 108 10.18 10.12 17.94
C GLY A 108 9.59 11.49 18.17
N ARG A 109 10.04 12.51 17.46
CA ARG A 109 9.64 13.88 17.76
C ARG A 109 8.26 14.18 17.17
N GLY A 110 7.30 14.52 18.03
CA GLY A 110 5.95 14.91 17.63
C GLY A 110 5.18 13.80 16.91
N ILE A 111 5.34 12.55 17.35
CA ILE A 111 4.64 11.38 16.81
C ILE A 111 3.22 11.24 17.37
N LEU A 112 2.95 11.86 18.53
CA LEU A 112 1.67 11.94 19.21
C LEU A 112 1.11 13.37 19.17
N GLY A 113 -0.22 13.48 19.15
CA GLY A 113 -0.92 14.74 19.39
C GLY A 113 -0.58 15.33 20.76
N GLU A 114 -0.88 16.60 20.98
CA GLU A 114 -0.61 17.29 22.25
C GLU A 114 -1.23 16.53 23.44
N ASN A 115 -2.45 16.02 23.23
CA ASN A 115 -3.24 15.27 24.19
C ASN A 115 -3.20 13.75 23.92
N GLY A 116 -2.21 13.27 23.15
CA GLY A 116 -2.14 11.88 22.69
C GLY A 116 -1.98 10.85 23.81
N LEU A 117 -1.63 11.30 25.03
CA LEU A 117 -1.43 10.47 26.21
C LEU A 117 -2.43 10.78 27.34
N ASP A 118 -3.44 11.60 27.10
CA ASP A 118 -4.39 12.04 28.15
C ASP A 118 -5.20 10.89 28.77
N SER A 119 -5.35 9.78 28.05
CA SER A 119 -5.96 8.56 28.59
C SER A 119 -5.11 7.87 29.65
N ILE A 120 -3.80 8.17 29.71
CA ILE A 120 -2.84 7.57 30.62
C ILE A 120 -2.64 8.49 31.83
N GLN A 121 -3.13 8.05 32.99
CA GLN A 121 -3.15 8.85 34.21
C GLN A 121 -1.74 9.16 34.74
N ASP A 122 -0.88 8.14 34.78
CA ASP A 122 0.47 8.24 35.31
C ASP A 122 1.39 7.18 34.67
N GLU A 123 2.68 7.26 35.01
CA GLU A 123 3.72 6.34 34.54
C GLU A 123 3.44 4.88 34.96
N THR A 124 2.75 4.65 36.08
CA THR A 124 2.40 3.30 36.53
C THR A 124 1.34 2.68 35.62
N ALA A 125 0.34 3.46 35.23
CA ALA A 125 -0.66 3.06 34.24
C ALA A 125 -0.02 2.82 32.86
N ALA A 126 0.92 3.68 32.44
CA ALA A 126 1.68 3.49 31.21
C ALA A 126 2.44 2.15 31.21
N ARG A 127 3.15 1.87 32.30
CA ARG A 127 3.93 0.64 32.47
C ARG A 127 3.06 -0.62 32.57
N ALA A 128 1.86 -0.49 33.13
CA ALA A 128 0.88 -1.57 33.17
C ALA A 128 0.34 -1.94 31.78
N LEU A 129 0.29 -0.98 30.84
CA LEU A 129 -0.04 -1.24 29.44
C LEU A 129 1.11 -1.95 28.72
N HIS A 130 2.30 -1.34 28.70
CA HIS A 130 3.50 -1.91 28.08
C HIS A 130 4.76 -1.14 28.50
N PRO A 131 5.95 -1.77 28.59
CA PRO A 131 7.21 -1.08 28.85
C PRO A 131 7.49 0.08 27.87
N ASP A 132 7.21 -0.09 26.58
CA ASP A 132 7.39 0.97 25.58
C ASP A 132 6.49 2.19 25.87
N MET A 133 5.29 1.98 26.40
CA MET A 133 4.40 3.10 26.76
C MET A 133 4.94 3.89 27.94
N ALA A 134 5.59 3.24 28.90
CA ALA A 134 6.26 3.94 29.99
C ALA A 134 7.36 4.85 29.45
N ALA A 135 8.19 4.36 28.52
CA ALA A 135 9.23 5.16 27.88
C ALA A 135 8.66 6.34 27.08
N ILE A 136 7.59 6.12 26.30
CA ILE A 136 6.88 7.18 25.58
C ILE A 136 6.32 8.24 26.54
N TYR A 137 5.77 7.81 27.67
CA TYR A 137 5.20 8.69 28.68
C TYR A 137 6.26 9.53 29.40
N GLU A 138 7.41 8.93 29.72
CA GLU A 138 8.58 9.62 30.26
C GLU A 138 9.08 10.71 29.28
N ASP A 139 9.09 10.41 27.98
CA ASP A 139 9.51 11.32 26.91
C ASP A 139 8.36 12.15 26.29
N LYS A 140 7.24 12.36 27.03
CA LYS A 140 6.04 13.01 26.47
C LYS A 140 6.28 14.39 25.87
N GLU A 141 7.16 15.20 26.45
CA GLU A 141 7.48 16.55 25.94
C GLU A 141 8.17 16.50 24.57
N PHE A 142 8.86 15.39 24.29
CA PHE A 142 9.52 15.15 23.02
C PHE A 142 8.55 14.47 22.01
N CYS A 143 7.73 13.55 22.49
CA CYS A 143 6.84 12.74 21.65
C CYS A 143 5.55 13.46 21.25
N CYS A 144 5.02 14.36 22.08
CA CYS A 144 3.77 15.08 21.83
C CYS A 144 4.00 16.43 21.14
N SER A 145 3.07 16.82 20.26
CA SER A 145 3.14 18.11 19.56
C SER A 145 1.75 18.54 19.05
N ALA A 146 1.36 19.79 19.28
CA ALA A 146 0.12 20.35 18.71
C ALA A 146 0.05 20.27 17.17
N CYS A 147 1.18 20.47 16.47
CA CYS A 147 1.23 20.30 15.01
C CYS A 147 0.91 18.87 14.54
N ARG A 148 1.00 17.87 15.42
CA ARG A 148 0.68 16.48 15.08
C ARG A 148 -0.83 16.28 14.99
N ASP A 149 -1.63 17.03 15.76
CA ASP A 149 -3.09 16.96 15.72
C ASP A 149 -3.66 17.45 14.38
N GLU A 150 -2.98 18.37 13.70
CA GLU A 150 -3.33 18.83 12.35
C GLU A 150 -3.28 17.70 11.31
N LEU A 151 -2.46 16.67 11.55
CA LEU A 151 -2.32 15.54 10.62
C LEU A 151 -3.44 14.53 10.76
N GLY A 152 -4.07 14.42 11.94
CA GLY A 152 -5.13 13.46 12.23
C GLY A 152 -5.06 12.90 13.64
N LEU A 153 -6.08 12.10 13.99
CA LEU A 153 -6.18 11.48 15.31
C LEU A 153 -4.96 10.60 15.62
N THR A 154 -4.48 10.72 16.85
CA THR A 154 -3.54 9.79 17.46
C THR A 154 -4.28 8.50 17.82
N PRO A 155 -3.79 7.32 17.42
CA PRO A 155 -4.38 6.04 17.85
C PRO A 155 -4.35 5.88 19.37
N SER A 156 -5.32 5.14 19.91
CA SER A 156 -5.28 4.83 21.34
C SER A 156 -4.13 3.87 21.65
N PRO A 157 -3.60 3.88 22.89
CA PRO A 157 -2.59 2.90 23.31
C PRO A 157 -3.03 1.45 23.10
N GLU A 158 -4.31 1.14 23.29
CA GLU A 158 -4.87 -0.21 23.12
C GLU A 158 -4.85 -0.65 21.65
N ASP A 159 -5.20 0.23 20.72
CA ASP A 159 -5.09 -0.06 19.28
C ASP A 159 -3.62 -0.31 18.89
N VAL A 160 -2.67 0.40 19.52
CA VAL A 160 -1.23 0.22 19.27
C VAL A 160 -0.71 -1.09 19.86
N VAL A 161 -1.13 -1.45 21.08
CA VAL A 161 -0.82 -2.75 21.69
C VAL A 161 -1.36 -3.89 20.81
N TYR A 162 -2.58 -3.76 20.30
CA TYR A 162 -3.15 -4.78 19.42
C TYR A 162 -2.31 -5.01 18.15
N ILE A 163 -1.83 -3.94 17.50
CA ILE A 163 -0.95 -4.06 16.33
C ILE A 163 0.40 -4.69 16.72
N LEU A 164 0.96 -4.30 17.87
CA LEU A 164 2.21 -4.86 18.38
C LEU A 164 2.10 -6.38 18.64
N GLU A 165 1.05 -6.81 19.32
CA GLU A 165 0.81 -8.22 19.62
C GLU A 165 0.59 -9.05 18.34
N SER A 166 -0.21 -8.53 17.40
CA SER A 166 -0.41 -9.16 16.09
C SER A 166 0.88 -9.31 15.29
N ALA A 167 1.75 -8.30 15.33
CA ALA A 167 3.07 -8.34 14.71
C ALA A 167 4.00 -9.36 15.39
N GLY A 168 4.00 -9.42 16.72
CA GLY A 168 4.75 -10.41 17.50
C GLY A 168 4.31 -11.86 17.21
N ASP A 169 3.00 -12.11 17.13
CA ASP A 169 2.46 -13.42 16.75
C ASP A 169 2.84 -13.80 15.32
N CYS A 170 2.67 -12.88 14.35
CA CYS A 170 3.03 -13.12 12.96
C CYS A 170 4.51 -13.48 12.80
N LEU A 171 5.39 -12.80 13.54
CA LEU A 171 6.82 -13.06 13.53
C LEU A 171 7.17 -14.40 14.19
N SER A 172 6.67 -14.65 15.40
CA SER A 172 7.03 -15.85 16.18
C SER A 172 6.57 -17.15 15.54
N VAL A 173 5.42 -17.14 14.85
CA VAL A 173 4.88 -18.30 14.13
C VAL A 173 5.44 -18.42 12.71
N GLY A 174 6.12 -17.39 12.20
CA GLY A 174 6.60 -17.35 10.81
C GLY A 174 5.46 -17.32 9.80
N ARG A 175 4.43 -16.50 10.06
CA ARG A 175 3.22 -16.44 9.23
C ARG A 175 3.52 -15.96 7.80
N SER A 176 2.62 -16.33 6.87
CA SER A 176 2.71 -15.95 5.46
C SER A 176 2.56 -14.44 5.25
N GLU A 177 3.03 -13.94 4.10
CA GLU A 177 2.85 -12.53 3.69
C GLU A 177 1.37 -12.11 3.71
N ALA A 178 0.48 -12.98 3.23
CA ALA A 178 -0.97 -12.73 3.26
C ALA A 178 -1.52 -12.59 4.70
N ALA A 179 -1.00 -13.36 5.65
CA ALA A 179 -1.39 -13.23 7.05
C ALA A 179 -0.86 -11.92 7.67
N TRP A 180 0.41 -11.56 7.42
CA TRP A 180 0.93 -10.23 7.80
C TRP A 180 0.09 -9.08 7.25
N ASN A 181 -0.30 -9.19 5.99
CA ASN A 181 -1.15 -8.23 5.30
C ASN A 181 -2.52 -8.09 5.96
N HIS A 182 -3.12 -9.20 6.42
CA HIS A 182 -4.43 -9.20 7.06
C HIS A 182 -4.40 -8.77 8.52
N GLU A 183 -3.42 -9.24 9.30
CA GLU A 183 -3.39 -9.10 10.75
C GLU A 183 -2.67 -7.82 11.22
N VAL A 184 -1.73 -7.29 10.42
CA VAL A 184 -0.86 -6.17 10.81
C VAL A 184 -0.99 -5.00 9.85
N HIS A 185 -0.63 -5.20 8.57
CA HIS A 185 -0.42 -4.09 7.65
C HIS A 185 -1.73 -3.37 7.30
N PHE A 186 -2.77 -4.11 6.89
CA PHE A 186 -4.05 -3.51 6.54
C PHE A 186 -4.78 -2.88 7.74
N PRO A 187 -4.81 -3.52 8.94
CA PRO A 187 -5.31 -2.89 10.15
C PRO A 187 -4.60 -1.59 10.48
N LEU A 188 -3.26 -1.53 10.41
CA LEU A 188 -2.49 -0.32 10.67
C LEU A 188 -2.76 0.79 9.64
N LEU A 189 -2.87 0.44 8.36
CA LEU A 189 -3.27 1.37 7.30
C LEU A 189 -4.65 1.97 7.57
N CYS A 190 -5.61 1.14 7.99
CA CYS A 190 -6.94 1.59 8.37
C CYS A 190 -6.89 2.48 9.61
N LEU A 191 -6.10 2.13 10.63
CA LEU A 191 -5.91 2.92 11.83
C LEU A 191 -5.38 4.33 11.51
N ALA A 192 -4.44 4.43 10.58
CA ALA A 192 -3.86 5.72 10.18
C ALA A 192 -4.76 6.55 9.24
N LEU A 193 -5.39 5.91 8.25
CA LEU A 193 -6.01 6.59 7.11
C LEU A 193 -7.54 6.47 7.07
N ARG A 194 -8.11 5.47 7.75
CA ARG A 194 -9.55 5.16 7.76
C ARG A 194 -10.08 5.01 9.19
N ASN A 195 -10.16 6.13 9.92
CA ASN A 195 -10.79 6.16 11.25
C ASN A 195 -12.16 5.46 11.24
N ARG A 196 -12.39 4.59 12.22
CA ARG A 196 -13.61 3.78 12.39
C ARG A 196 -14.78 4.65 12.87
N SER A 197 -15.31 5.47 11.98
CA SER A 197 -16.46 6.34 12.23
C SER A 197 -17.61 6.02 11.27
N LYS A 198 -18.82 6.50 11.58
CA LYS A 198 -19.93 6.48 10.61
C LYS A 198 -19.48 7.19 9.32
N GLY A 199 -19.75 6.58 8.17
CA GLY A 199 -19.28 7.10 6.88
C GLY A 199 -17.79 6.85 6.61
N ALA A 200 -17.17 5.83 7.24
CA ALA A 200 -15.75 5.51 7.06
C ALA A 200 -15.29 5.37 5.59
N PHE A 201 -16.20 5.01 4.69
CA PHE A 201 -15.93 4.84 3.27
C PHE A 201 -16.34 6.04 2.41
N GLN A 202 -17.18 6.95 2.94
CA GLN A 202 -17.66 8.14 2.24
C GLN A 202 -16.67 9.29 2.38
N ARG A 203 -15.48 9.12 1.83
CA ARG A 203 -14.38 10.07 1.95
C ARG A 203 -13.49 10.02 0.72
N LEU A 204 -12.85 11.14 0.44
CA LEU A 204 -11.95 11.26 -0.69
C LEU A 204 -10.75 10.32 -0.60
N ILE A 205 -10.09 10.17 0.56
CA ILE A 205 -8.88 9.33 0.68
C ILE A 205 -9.21 8.01 1.39
N ASN A 206 -8.87 6.90 0.75
CA ASN A 206 -9.13 5.55 1.23
C ASN A 206 -7.93 4.61 0.99
N VAL A 207 -7.99 3.42 1.59
CA VAL A 207 -6.99 2.35 1.41
C VAL A 207 -7.65 1.03 1.02
N THR A 208 -7.06 0.30 0.07
CA THR A 208 -7.55 -1.03 -0.32
C THR A 208 -6.40 -1.98 -0.59
N SER A 209 -6.68 -3.28 -0.53
CA SER A 209 -5.84 -4.29 -1.13
C SER A 209 -6.09 -4.35 -2.64
N CYS A 210 -5.02 -4.57 -3.39
CA CYS A 210 -5.03 -4.62 -4.85
C CYS A 210 -3.94 -5.56 -5.39
N SER A 211 -3.70 -6.70 -4.74
CA SER A 211 -2.63 -7.66 -5.10
C SER A 211 -2.74 -8.27 -6.50
N SER A 212 -3.86 -8.04 -7.20
CA SER A 212 -4.06 -8.36 -8.62
C SER A 212 -3.65 -7.25 -9.60
N ALA A 213 -3.38 -6.03 -9.11
CA ALA A 213 -3.17 -4.83 -9.91
C ALA A 213 -1.84 -4.83 -10.67
N SER A 214 -1.86 -5.42 -11.87
CA SER A 214 -0.74 -5.41 -12.82
C SER A 214 -0.62 -4.06 -13.52
N VAL A 215 0.60 -3.68 -13.88
CA VAL A 215 0.85 -2.48 -14.69
C VAL A 215 0.40 -2.73 -16.15
N ILE A 216 -0.42 -1.82 -16.69
CA ILE A 216 -0.87 -1.84 -18.08
C ILE A 216 0.35 -1.79 -19.02
N PRO A 217 0.44 -2.65 -20.05
CA PRO A 217 1.59 -2.71 -20.95
C PRO A 217 2.00 -1.37 -21.57
N ASP A 218 1.04 -0.49 -21.88
CA ASP A 218 1.25 0.86 -22.43
C ASP A 218 2.12 1.77 -21.56
N TYR A 219 2.14 1.56 -20.24
CA TYR A 219 2.90 2.37 -19.29
C TYR A 219 4.15 1.67 -18.78
N ARG A 220 4.39 0.43 -19.22
CA ARG A 220 5.47 -0.41 -18.70
C ARG A 220 6.78 -0.13 -19.43
N ILE A 221 7.87 -0.08 -18.66
CA ILE A 221 9.22 -0.07 -19.23
C ILE A 221 9.43 -1.42 -19.93
N ARG A 222 9.81 -1.38 -21.21
CA ARG A 222 10.03 -2.59 -22.02
C ARG A 222 10.94 -3.58 -21.30
N PHE A 223 10.61 -4.86 -21.39
CA PHE A 223 11.36 -5.98 -20.83
C PHE A 223 11.41 -6.06 -19.29
N THR A 224 10.70 -5.21 -18.55
CA THR A 224 10.47 -5.46 -17.12
C THR A 224 9.38 -6.52 -16.93
N PRO A 225 9.40 -7.38 -15.89
CA PRO A 225 8.34 -8.35 -15.57
C PRO A 225 7.05 -7.68 -15.13
N ASP A 226 5.99 -8.48 -15.02
CA ASP A 226 4.71 -7.97 -14.55
C ASP A 226 4.84 -7.62 -13.08
N GLN A 227 4.69 -6.34 -12.78
CA GLN A 227 4.81 -5.81 -11.43
C GLN A 227 3.42 -5.54 -10.88
N LYS A 228 3.20 -6.01 -9.66
CA LYS A 228 1.96 -5.85 -8.90
C LYS A 228 2.29 -5.12 -7.61
N ILE A 229 1.25 -4.58 -6.99
CA ILE A 229 1.31 -3.92 -5.68
C ILE A 229 0.27 -4.55 -4.77
N ASP A 230 0.56 -4.73 -3.48
CA ASP A 230 -0.36 -5.41 -2.55
C ASP A 230 -1.49 -4.51 -2.05
N PHE A 231 -1.17 -3.23 -1.81
CA PHE A 231 -2.13 -2.23 -1.37
C PHE A 231 -1.92 -0.90 -2.10
N CYS A 232 -2.93 -0.05 -2.00
CA CYS A 232 -2.81 1.33 -2.42
C CYS A 232 -3.61 2.28 -1.53
N VAL A 233 -3.10 3.50 -1.37
CA VAL A 233 -3.90 4.65 -0.97
C VAL A 233 -4.48 5.25 -2.24
N TYR A 234 -5.80 5.34 -2.31
CA TYR A 234 -6.53 5.80 -3.48
C TYR A 234 -7.48 6.96 -3.15
N LEU A 235 -7.88 7.66 -4.20
CA LEU A 235 -8.80 8.78 -4.18
C LEU A 235 -10.18 8.33 -4.70
N ASP A 236 -11.24 8.77 -4.04
CA ASP A 236 -12.61 8.59 -4.49
C ASP A 236 -13.22 9.92 -4.94
N PRO A 237 -13.22 10.18 -6.27
CA PRO A 237 -13.80 11.38 -6.86
C PRO A 237 -15.27 11.63 -6.51
N HIS A 238 -16.04 10.60 -6.14
CA HIS A 238 -17.44 10.78 -5.72
C HIS A 238 -17.59 11.47 -4.36
N HIS A 239 -16.52 11.45 -3.56
CA HIS A 239 -16.48 12.00 -2.21
C HIS A 239 -15.52 13.19 -2.11
N ASP A 240 -15.26 13.89 -3.22
CA ASP A 240 -14.54 15.16 -3.22
C ASP A 240 -15.40 16.25 -2.54
N PRO A 241 -14.92 16.90 -1.48
CA PRO A 241 -15.67 17.93 -0.78
C PRO A 241 -15.82 19.24 -1.57
N ASN A 242 -14.99 19.45 -2.60
CA ASN A 242 -14.84 20.72 -3.30
C ASN A 242 -15.38 20.70 -4.74
N ASP A 243 -15.59 19.52 -5.33
CA ASP A 243 -16.06 19.39 -6.71
C ASP A 243 -16.92 18.14 -6.87
N THR A 244 -18.24 18.30 -6.93
CA THR A 244 -19.17 17.17 -7.10
C THR A 244 -19.19 16.59 -8.51
N LYS A 245 -18.63 17.29 -9.50
CA LYS A 245 -18.60 16.89 -10.92
C LYS A 245 -17.32 16.17 -11.31
N ILE A 246 -16.29 16.19 -10.45
CA ILE A 246 -14.98 15.61 -10.77
C ILE A 246 -15.04 14.11 -11.09
N SER A 247 -15.99 13.38 -10.51
CA SER A 247 -16.23 11.97 -10.86
C SER A 247 -16.58 11.79 -12.35
N SER A 248 -17.50 12.59 -12.89
CA SER A 248 -17.85 12.58 -14.31
C SER A 248 -16.71 13.05 -15.21
N THR A 249 -15.88 13.98 -14.73
CA THR A 249 -14.65 14.40 -15.41
C THR A 249 -13.65 13.25 -15.50
N VAL A 250 -13.46 12.49 -14.41
CA VAL A 250 -12.62 11.28 -14.41
C VAL A 250 -13.16 10.23 -15.38
N ASP A 251 -14.49 10.02 -15.43
CA ASP A 251 -15.12 9.11 -16.39
C ASP A 251 -14.86 9.51 -17.86
N THR A 252 -14.97 10.80 -18.16
CA THR A 252 -14.68 11.33 -19.50
C THR A 252 -13.24 11.03 -19.93
N ILE A 253 -12.29 11.22 -19.02
CA ILE A 253 -10.87 11.05 -19.33
C ILE A 253 -10.51 9.58 -19.46
N ARG A 254 -10.93 8.74 -18.50
CA ARG A 254 -10.56 7.33 -18.50
C ARG A 254 -11.10 6.61 -19.74
N ALA A 255 -12.21 7.06 -20.32
CA ALA A 255 -12.72 6.55 -21.60
C ALA A 255 -11.72 6.70 -22.77
N SER A 256 -10.80 7.66 -22.69
CA SER A 256 -9.74 7.89 -23.69
C SER A 256 -8.39 7.24 -23.33
N LEU A 257 -8.28 6.61 -22.16
CA LEU A 257 -7.05 5.99 -21.68
C LEU A 257 -7.03 4.48 -21.90
N PRO A 258 -5.85 3.85 -22.04
CA PRO A 258 -5.67 2.41 -22.00
C PRO A 258 -6.47 1.75 -20.88
N ALA A 259 -7.12 0.63 -21.22
CA ALA A 259 -7.92 -0.19 -20.31
C ALA A 259 -9.02 0.56 -19.53
N LEU A 260 -9.47 1.73 -20.01
CA LEU A 260 -10.50 2.54 -19.36
C LEU A 260 -10.14 2.96 -17.91
N SER A 261 -8.84 3.10 -17.64
CA SER A 261 -8.31 3.31 -16.29
C SER A 261 -7.70 4.69 -16.13
N ILE A 262 -8.02 5.35 -15.01
CA ILE A 262 -7.33 6.57 -14.54
C ILE A 262 -6.01 6.25 -13.80
N ASN A 263 -5.59 4.99 -13.83
CA ASN A 263 -4.42 4.46 -13.14
C ASN A 263 -3.48 3.72 -14.10
N PRO A 264 -2.21 3.49 -13.71
CA PRO A 264 -1.30 2.68 -14.53
C PRO A 264 -1.62 1.17 -14.48
N THR A 265 -2.74 0.78 -13.87
CA THR A 265 -3.23 -0.60 -13.72
C THR A 265 -4.68 -0.71 -14.20
N ASP A 266 -5.06 -1.90 -14.66
CA ASP A 266 -6.42 -2.26 -15.11
C ASP A 266 -7.25 -2.96 -14.02
N ASP A 267 -6.85 -2.84 -12.75
CA ASP A 267 -7.64 -3.36 -11.63
C ASP A 267 -9.05 -2.74 -11.64
N LEU A 268 -10.06 -3.60 -11.78
CA LEU A 268 -11.46 -3.21 -11.97
C LEU A 268 -11.99 -2.32 -10.85
N SER A 269 -11.50 -2.52 -9.61
CA SER A 269 -11.94 -1.75 -8.45
C SER A 269 -11.35 -0.34 -8.40
N LEU A 270 -10.35 -0.06 -9.25
CA LEU A 270 -9.58 1.17 -9.24
C LEU A 270 -9.70 1.98 -10.54
N LEU A 271 -10.44 1.52 -11.56
CA LEU A 271 -10.50 2.19 -12.87
C LEU A 271 -10.89 3.67 -12.81
N SER A 272 -11.76 4.05 -11.86
CA SER A 272 -12.23 5.42 -11.63
C SER A 272 -11.63 6.08 -10.38
N ASN A 273 -10.73 5.42 -9.69
CA ASN A 273 -10.26 5.80 -8.36
C ASN A 273 -8.74 6.00 -8.37
N PRO A 274 -8.24 7.23 -8.59
CA PRO A 274 -6.81 7.48 -8.77
C PRO A 274 -5.98 7.00 -7.57
N ILE A 275 -4.91 6.26 -7.84
CA ILE A 275 -3.95 5.82 -6.85
C ILE A 275 -3.04 7.02 -6.52
N ALA A 276 -2.81 7.24 -5.24
CA ALA A 276 -1.88 8.25 -4.74
C ALA A 276 -0.58 7.63 -4.21
N ILE A 277 -0.68 6.46 -3.56
CA ILE A 277 0.48 5.77 -2.97
C ILE A 277 0.37 4.26 -3.24
N PRO A 278 1.23 3.67 -4.08
CA PRO A 278 1.39 2.22 -4.17
C PRO A 278 2.15 1.68 -2.95
N ILE A 279 1.78 0.50 -2.49
CA ILE A 279 2.39 -0.16 -1.33
C ILE A 279 2.69 -1.62 -1.71
N GLU A 280 3.95 -2.00 -1.55
CA GLU A 280 4.40 -3.37 -1.72
C GLU A 280 4.78 -3.98 -0.38
N THR A 281 4.40 -5.25 -0.17
CA THR A 281 4.71 -5.96 1.07
C THR A 281 5.60 -7.17 0.81
N LYS A 282 6.41 -7.51 1.81
CA LYS A 282 7.26 -8.69 1.83
C LYS A 282 7.32 -9.28 3.23
N ARG A 283 7.68 -10.56 3.30
CA ARG A 283 8.01 -11.22 4.56
C ARG A 283 9.29 -10.65 5.19
N PRO A 284 9.45 -10.75 6.52
CA PRO A 284 10.71 -10.43 7.17
C PRO A 284 11.91 -11.11 6.49
N GLY A 285 12.97 -10.34 6.21
CA GLY A 285 14.24 -10.86 5.69
C GLY A 285 14.27 -11.25 4.20
N GLU A 286 13.16 -11.11 3.47
CA GLU A 286 13.09 -11.50 2.05
C GLU A 286 12.72 -10.35 1.12
N GLY A 287 13.29 -10.35 -0.09
CA GLY A 287 12.72 -9.67 -1.24
C GLY A 287 12.72 -8.14 -1.23
N LEU A 288 13.55 -7.49 -0.41
CA LEU A 288 13.63 -6.01 -0.36
C LEU A 288 14.02 -5.40 -1.71
N ASP A 289 15.06 -5.93 -2.37
CA ASP A 289 15.46 -5.46 -3.70
C ASP A 289 14.35 -5.66 -4.74
N THR A 290 13.65 -6.80 -4.65
CA THR A 290 12.49 -7.08 -5.50
C THR A 290 11.40 -6.07 -5.23
N ALA A 291 11.01 -5.82 -3.98
CA ALA A 291 9.98 -4.86 -3.61
C ALA A 291 10.31 -3.43 -4.08
N ASN A 292 11.56 -2.99 -3.90
CA ASN A 292 12.06 -1.75 -4.46
C ASN A 292 11.85 -1.67 -5.97
N LEU A 293 12.18 -2.74 -6.68
CA LEU A 293 11.99 -2.82 -8.12
C LEU A 293 10.51 -2.71 -8.51
N GLN A 294 9.61 -3.40 -7.80
CA GLN A 294 8.16 -3.38 -8.12
C GLN A 294 7.57 -1.98 -7.89
N VAL A 295 7.85 -1.37 -6.75
CA VAL A 295 7.36 -0.02 -6.43
C VAL A 295 7.98 1.02 -7.37
N ALA A 296 9.28 0.95 -7.67
CA ALA A 296 9.92 1.85 -8.61
C ALA A 296 9.35 1.74 -10.03
N ALA A 297 9.10 0.52 -10.50
CA ALA A 297 8.47 0.28 -11.80
C ALA A 297 7.05 0.84 -11.83
N PHE A 298 6.26 0.61 -10.78
CA PHE A 298 4.91 1.15 -10.66
C PHE A 298 4.91 2.68 -10.66
N LEU A 299 5.77 3.32 -9.86
CA LEU A 299 5.90 4.78 -9.82
C LEU A 299 6.33 5.37 -11.16
N THR A 300 7.17 4.66 -11.91
CA THR A 300 7.59 5.11 -13.25
C THR A 300 6.45 5.00 -14.26
N ALA A 301 5.68 3.92 -14.23
CA ALA A 301 4.46 3.78 -15.03
C ALA A 301 3.43 4.87 -14.67
N HIS A 302 3.32 5.17 -13.37
CA HIS A 302 2.45 6.24 -12.88
C HIS A 302 2.88 7.62 -13.40
N LEU A 303 4.17 7.97 -13.34
CA LEU A 303 4.68 9.22 -13.93
C LEU A 303 4.42 9.31 -15.44
N THR A 304 4.49 8.18 -16.15
CA THR A 304 4.19 8.11 -17.60
C THR A 304 2.72 8.42 -17.88
N LEU A 305 1.80 7.82 -17.11
CA LEU A 305 0.38 8.13 -17.17
C LEU A 305 0.11 9.62 -16.86
N LEU A 306 0.69 10.14 -15.77
CA LEU A 306 0.52 11.54 -15.38
C LEU A 306 1.02 12.51 -16.46
N GLN A 307 2.13 12.18 -17.13
CA GLN A 307 2.59 12.97 -18.26
C GLN A 307 1.60 12.94 -19.42
N ARG A 308 1.06 11.77 -19.76
CA ARG A 308 0.03 11.65 -20.81
C ARG A 308 -1.20 12.51 -20.50
N LEU A 309 -1.63 12.57 -19.24
CA LEU A 309 -2.74 13.44 -18.83
C LEU A 309 -2.41 14.93 -19.03
N VAL A 310 -1.21 15.35 -18.64
CA VAL A 310 -0.73 16.72 -18.86
C VAL A 310 -0.70 17.05 -20.36
N ASP A 311 -0.17 16.15 -21.19
CA ASP A 311 -0.07 16.34 -22.63
C ASP A 311 -1.45 16.44 -23.30
N THR A 312 -2.43 15.62 -22.86
CA THR A 312 -3.81 15.70 -23.35
C THR A 312 -4.41 17.08 -23.09
N GLY A 313 -4.17 17.66 -21.91
CA GLY A 313 -4.65 19.00 -21.53
C GLY A 313 -3.82 20.17 -22.06
N ALA A 314 -2.76 19.93 -22.84
CA ALA A 314 -1.83 20.98 -23.27
C ALA A 314 -2.44 21.95 -24.29
N SER A 315 -3.43 21.50 -25.08
CA SER A 315 -4.09 22.35 -26.08
C SER A 315 -5.10 23.34 -25.51
N VAL A 316 -5.49 23.19 -24.23
CA VAL A 316 -6.42 24.11 -23.57
C VAL A 316 -5.68 25.40 -23.24
N PRO A 317 -6.14 26.58 -23.66
CA PRO A 317 -5.53 27.85 -23.27
C PRO A 317 -5.45 27.96 -21.75
N VAL A 318 -4.40 28.62 -21.25
CA VAL A 318 -4.33 28.95 -19.82
C VAL A 318 -5.06 30.28 -19.64
N GLN A 319 -5.96 30.36 -18.65
CA GLN A 319 -6.60 31.64 -18.28
C GLN A 319 -5.56 32.54 -17.61
N ASP A 320 -5.72 33.87 -17.72
CA ASP A 320 -4.70 34.87 -17.37
C ASP A 320 -3.97 34.61 -16.04
N GLU A 321 -2.64 34.76 -16.08
CA GLU A 321 -1.62 34.58 -15.02
C GLU A 321 -1.31 33.15 -14.51
N ASP A 322 -2.09 32.11 -14.85
CA ASP A 322 -1.76 30.75 -14.45
C ASP A 322 -0.66 30.12 -15.33
N LYS A 323 0.24 29.32 -14.74
CA LYS A 323 1.20 28.48 -15.48
C LYS A 323 0.50 27.16 -15.86
N PRO A 324 0.71 26.60 -17.07
CA PRO A 324 0.20 25.27 -17.39
C PRO A 324 0.80 24.22 -16.44
N PRO A 325 0.00 23.26 -15.95
CA PRO A 325 0.50 22.25 -15.04
C PRO A 325 1.54 21.37 -15.73
N SER A 326 2.62 21.08 -15.02
CA SER A 326 3.63 20.08 -15.37
C SER A 326 3.67 18.99 -14.30
N VAL A 327 4.10 17.80 -14.68
CA VAL A 327 4.42 16.72 -13.72
C VAL A 327 5.48 17.18 -12.71
N ASP A 328 6.39 18.05 -13.12
CA ASP A 328 7.46 18.58 -12.26
C ASP A 328 6.91 19.43 -11.10
N ASP A 329 5.69 19.98 -11.23
CA ASP A 329 5.08 20.80 -10.18
C ASP A 329 4.71 19.96 -8.93
N LEU A 330 4.56 18.64 -9.06
CA LEU A 330 4.39 17.72 -7.92
C LEU A 330 5.67 17.58 -7.08
N GLY A 331 6.84 17.74 -7.73
CA GLY A 331 8.16 17.46 -7.18
C GLY A 331 8.46 15.98 -6.96
N PHE A 332 7.53 15.17 -6.44
CA PHE A 332 7.71 13.72 -6.28
C PHE A 332 6.37 12.95 -6.24
N LEU A 333 6.45 11.63 -6.43
CA LEU A 333 5.41 10.65 -6.11
C LEU A 333 5.90 9.71 -4.99
N PRO A 334 5.12 9.51 -3.92
CA PRO A 334 5.45 8.61 -2.82
C PRO A 334 5.15 7.14 -3.18
N GLY A 335 5.93 6.22 -2.63
CA GLY A 335 5.62 4.79 -2.55
C GLY A 335 6.01 4.24 -1.17
N LEU A 336 5.45 3.09 -0.79
CA LEU A 336 5.75 2.43 0.46
C LEU A 336 6.20 0.99 0.22
N ILE A 337 7.19 0.56 1.02
CA ILE A 337 7.66 -0.82 1.08
C ILE A 337 7.53 -1.27 2.53
N VAL A 338 6.87 -2.40 2.74
CA VAL A 338 6.66 -2.97 4.08
C VAL A 338 7.28 -4.36 4.13
N GLN A 339 8.24 -4.58 5.01
CA GLN A 339 8.91 -5.87 5.16
C GLN A 339 8.76 -6.39 6.58
N GLY A 340 7.76 -7.25 6.78
CA GLY A 340 7.32 -7.63 8.12
C GLY A 340 7.06 -6.40 8.98
N ASN A 341 7.85 -6.22 10.04
CA ASN A 341 7.72 -5.06 10.91
C ASN A 341 8.17 -3.73 10.29
N THR A 342 9.05 -3.74 9.29
CA THR A 342 9.75 -2.53 8.85
C THR A 342 8.94 -1.79 7.79
N TRP A 343 8.70 -0.49 7.99
CA TRP A 343 8.01 0.37 7.04
C TRP A 343 8.96 1.40 6.45
N ASN A 344 9.03 1.45 5.12
CA ASN A 344 9.94 2.33 4.40
C ASN A 344 9.21 3.18 3.37
N PHE A 345 9.65 4.43 3.27
CA PHE A 345 9.20 5.40 2.29
C PHE A 345 10.20 5.52 1.14
N ILE A 346 9.71 5.30 -0.08
CA ILE A 346 10.44 5.54 -1.33
C ILE A 346 9.76 6.69 -2.09
N ALA A 347 10.52 7.42 -2.92
CA ALA A 347 9.92 8.46 -3.76
C ALA A 347 10.49 8.42 -5.16
N ALA A 348 9.65 8.71 -6.15
CA ALA A 348 10.04 8.95 -7.52
C ALA A 348 9.91 10.43 -7.84
N SER A 349 10.89 11.02 -8.51
CA SER A 349 10.77 12.36 -9.09
C SER A 349 11.16 12.31 -10.55
N ARG A 350 10.68 13.27 -11.33
CA ARG A 350 11.18 13.46 -12.68
C ARG A 350 12.30 14.51 -12.68
N GLN A 351 13.40 14.17 -13.33
CA GLN A 351 14.48 15.10 -13.62
C GLN A 351 14.70 15.08 -15.13
N TYR A 352 14.34 16.17 -15.79
CA TYR A 352 14.32 16.24 -17.25
C TYR A 352 13.41 15.15 -17.84
N SER A 353 13.98 14.20 -18.58
CA SER A 353 13.27 13.07 -19.19
C SER A 353 13.43 11.75 -18.43
N ARG A 354 14.10 11.75 -17.27
CA ARG A 354 14.42 10.55 -16.49
C ARG A 354 13.65 10.48 -15.18
N THR A 355 13.32 9.26 -14.78
CA THR A 355 12.77 8.99 -13.46
C THR A 355 13.90 8.70 -12.48
N VAL A 356 13.96 9.49 -11.41
CA VAL A 356 14.91 9.30 -10.32
C VAL A 356 14.16 8.70 -9.13
N ILE A 357 14.63 7.54 -8.67
CA ILE A 357 14.15 6.86 -7.47
C ILE A 357 15.06 7.22 -6.32
N TRP A 358 14.46 7.82 -5.30
CA TRP A 358 15.13 8.21 -4.09
C TRP A 358 15.05 7.06 -3.08
N ALA A 359 16.22 6.60 -2.63
CA ALA A 359 16.37 5.50 -1.70
C ALA A 359 15.49 5.63 -0.45
N GLU A 360 15.23 4.48 0.19
CA GLU A 360 14.31 4.32 1.30
C GLU A 360 14.63 5.23 2.50
N THR A 361 13.57 5.64 3.21
CA THR A 361 13.67 6.26 4.54
C THR A 361 12.73 5.53 5.46
N SER A 362 13.24 5.05 6.58
CA SER A 362 12.44 4.33 7.57
C SER A 362 11.35 5.24 8.14
N LEU A 363 10.13 4.71 8.19
CA LEU A 363 8.97 5.32 8.81
C LEU A 363 8.73 4.81 10.22
N GLY A 364 9.35 3.69 10.59
CA GLY A 364 9.19 3.02 11.87
C GLY A 364 9.06 1.51 11.73
N SER A 365 8.69 0.88 12.85
CA SER A 365 8.59 -0.57 13.02
C SER A 365 7.27 -0.92 13.71
N THR A 366 6.59 -2.00 13.31
CA THR A 366 5.48 -2.58 14.10
C THR A 366 5.94 -3.52 15.20
N GLY A 367 7.26 -3.68 15.39
CA GLY A 367 7.84 -4.50 16.46
C GLY A 367 7.95 -3.80 17.81
N ASP A 368 7.57 -2.53 17.91
CA ASP A 368 7.58 -1.72 19.12
C ASP A 368 6.51 -0.62 19.03
N MET A 369 6.00 -0.15 20.18
CA MET A 369 4.90 0.83 20.19
C MET A 369 5.31 2.20 19.63
N PHE A 370 6.58 2.57 19.83
CA PHE A 370 7.14 3.83 19.35
C PHE A 370 7.05 3.88 17.83
N GLY A 371 7.55 2.85 17.16
CA GLY A 371 7.54 2.69 15.71
C GLY A 371 6.14 2.67 15.12
N ILE A 372 5.14 2.10 15.80
CA ILE A 372 3.75 2.12 15.34
C ILE A 372 3.22 3.57 15.29
N TYR A 373 3.46 4.37 16.32
CA TYR A 373 3.10 5.79 16.30
C TYR A 373 3.84 6.58 15.21
N GLN A 374 5.13 6.28 14.99
CA GLN A 374 5.91 6.88 13.89
C GLN A 374 5.30 6.59 12.51
N ILE A 375 4.91 5.33 12.28
CA ILE A 375 4.27 4.90 11.02
C ILE A 375 2.96 5.65 10.84
N VAL A 376 2.11 5.70 11.86
CA VAL A 376 0.81 6.40 11.77
C VAL A 376 0.99 7.89 11.50
N ALA A 377 1.90 8.56 12.20
CA ALA A 377 2.22 9.97 11.96
C ALA A 377 2.71 10.21 10.52
N SER A 378 3.58 9.34 10.02
CA SER A 378 4.11 9.40 8.66
C SER A 378 3.04 9.19 7.60
N LEU A 379 2.16 8.20 7.77
CA LEU A 379 1.04 7.94 6.87
C LEU A 379 0.04 9.12 6.85
N GLN A 380 -0.24 9.71 8.00
CA GLN A 380 -1.12 10.89 8.09
C GLN A 380 -0.48 12.16 7.49
N LEU A 381 0.84 12.32 7.57
CA LEU A 381 1.58 13.35 6.85
C LEU A 381 1.48 13.15 5.32
N LEU A 382 1.63 11.92 4.84
CA LEU A 382 1.44 11.60 3.42
C LEU A 382 0.00 11.89 2.98
N ARG A 383 -1.01 11.60 3.81
CA ARG A 383 -2.40 12.00 3.57
C ARG A 383 -2.57 13.51 3.45
N GLN A 384 -1.91 14.29 4.30
CA GLN A 384 -1.92 15.75 4.20
C GLN A 384 -1.32 16.22 2.87
N TRP A 385 -0.19 15.62 2.45
CA TRP A 385 0.40 15.90 1.14
C TRP A 385 -0.54 15.55 -0.02
N ILE A 386 -1.28 14.44 0.08
CA ILE A 386 -2.31 14.08 -0.92
C ILE A 386 -3.36 15.20 -1.02
N ASN A 387 -3.90 15.65 0.12
CA ASN A 387 -4.95 16.67 0.17
C ASN A 387 -4.49 18.05 -0.32
N THR A 388 -3.26 18.43 0.00
CA THR A 388 -2.76 19.80 -0.21
C THR A 388 -1.98 19.97 -1.51
N THR A 389 -1.42 18.88 -2.05
CA THR A 389 -0.53 18.93 -3.22
C THR A 389 -1.04 18.03 -4.34
N TYR A 390 -1.12 16.72 -4.11
CA TYR A 390 -1.39 15.75 -5.19
C TYR A 390 -2.80 15.90 -5.78
N TRP A 391 -3.83 15.90 -4.94
CA TRP A 391 -5.21 15.92 -5.41
C TRP A 391 -5.60 17.24 -6.10
N PRO A 392 -5.28 18.43 -5.53
CA PRO A 392 -5.54 19.70 -6.22
C PRO A 392 -4.85 19.76 -7.59
N TRP A 393 -3.60 19.27 -7.69
CA TRP A 393 -2.88 19.20 -8.95
C TRP A 393 -3.55 18.24 -9.94
N LEU A 394 -3.89 17.02 -9.50
CA LEU A 394 -4.50 16.01 -10.34
C LEU A 394 -5.86 16.47 -10.85
N ARG A 395 -6.67 17.13 -10.01
CA ARG A 395 -7.95 17.72 -10.40
C ARG A 395 -7.78 18.74 -11.52
N ARG A 396 -6.81 19.66 -11.40
CA ARG A 396 -6.52 20.66 -12.43
C ARG A 396 -6.11 20.00 -13.75
N VAL A 397 -5.24 18.98 -13.69
CA VAL A 397 -4.79 18.23 -14.86
C VAL A 397 -5.95 17.47 -15.51
N THR A 398 -6.78 16.78 -14.73
CA THR A 398 -7.91 16.02 -15.26
C THR A 398 -8.95 16.93 -15.89
N GLN A 399 -9.35 18.02 -15.22
CA GLN A 399 -10.28 19.01 -15.79
C GLN A 399 -9.79 19.53 -17.15
N ARG A 400 -8.51 19.90 -17.27
CA ARG A 400 -7.93 20.35 -18.54
C ARG A 400 -7.93 19.26 -19.61
N ALA A 401 -7.55 18.03 -19.25
CA ALA A 401 -7.59 16.91 -20.18
C ALA A 401 -9.02 16.63 -20.69
N ALA A 402 -10.02 16.68 -19.81
CA ALA A 402 -11.42 16.51 -20.18
C ALA A 402 -11.92 17.62 -21.12
N THR A 403 -11.56 18.89 -20.83
CA THR A 403 -11.89 20.01 -21.72
C THR A 403 -11.26 19.83 -23.10
N ALA A 404 -10.01 19.36 -23.18
CA ALA A 404 -9.36 19.11 -24.46
C ALA A 404 -10.06 18.01 -25.28
N ILE A 405 -10.53 16.95 -24.62
CA ILE A 405 -11.29 15.86 -25.27
C ILE A 405 -12.62 16.40 -25.81
N GLN A 406 -13.36 17.15 -24.99
CA GLN A 406 -14.64 17.74 -25.39
C GLN A 406 -14.50 18.69 -26.60
N LEU A 407 -13.44 19.50 -26.65
CA LEU A 407 -13.17 20.39 -27.78
C LEU A 407 -12.81 19.64 -29.07
N ARG A 408 -12.29 18.41 -28.97
CA ARG A 408 -11.98 17.57 -30.15
C ARG A 408 -13.21 16.86 -30.69
N ASP A 409 -14.13 16.51 -29.82
CA ASP A 409 -15.34 15.74 -30.16
C ASP A 409 -16.53 16.64 -30.57
N ASP A 410 -16.39 17.97 -30.47
CA ASP A 410 -17.43 18.93 -30.88
C ASP A 410 -17.39 19.16 -32.42
N PRO A 411 -18.39 18.69 -33.19
CA PRO A 411 -18.36 18.70 -34.66
C PRO A 411 -18.56 20.10 -35.30
N ALA A 412 -18.59 21.17 -34.50
CA ALA A 412 -18.77 22.54 -34.97
C ALA A 412 -17.46 23.34 -35.11
N GLY A 413 -16.30 22.71 -34.91
CA GLY A 413 -14.96 23.29 -35.08
C GLY A 413 -14.37 23.17 -36.47
#